data_AF-X1QPX0-F1
#
_entry.id   AF-X1QPX0-F1
#
_cell.length_a   1.000
_cell.length_b   1.000
_cell.length_c   1.000
_cell.angle_alpha   90.00
_cell.angle_beta   90.00
_cell.angle_gamma   90.00
#
_symmetry.space_group_name_H-M   'P 1'
#
loop_
_entity.id
_entity.type
_entity.pdbx_description
1 polymer ?
#
loop_
_entity_poly.entity_id
_entity_poly.type
_entity_poly.pdbx_seq_one_letter_code
_entity_poly.pdbx_strand_id
1 'polypeptide(L)' 'MAIRALHHPRDDSVLRQKARRVPTIDSSIQRLIDDMVETMQQTKGVGLAAPQSGCLSELWCSR' A
#
# COMPACT_ATOMS: atom_id res chain seq x y z
N MET A 1 11.18 -1.15 5.75
CA MET A 1 10.95 -1.76 7.08
C MET A 1 10.35 -0.69 7.99
N ALA A 2 9.10 -0.33 7.72
CA ALA A 2 8.30 0.55 8.55
C ALA A 2 6.83 0.16 8.37
N ILE A 3 6.13 -0.04 9.48
CA ILE A 3 4.69 -0.29 9.48
C ILE A 3 3.99 1.02 9.12
N ARG A 4 3.15 0.98 8.08
CA ARG A 4 2.39 2.14 7.61
C ARG A 4 0.99 2.13 8.22
N ALA A 5 0.49 3.30 8.60
CA ALA A 5 -0.89 3.44 9.06
C ALA A 5 -1.85 3.16 7.90
N LEU A 6 -2.91 2.39 8.18
CA LEU A 6 -3.96 2.14 7.21
C LEU A 6 -4.94 3.30 7.20
N HIS A 7 -5.23 3.80 6.00
CA HIS A 7 -6.25 4.81 5.77
C HIS A 7 -7.65 4.21 5.85
N HIS A 8 -8.61 4.98 6.38
CA HIS A 8 -9.99 4.54 6.55
C HIS A 8 -10.91 5.12 5.46
N PRO A 9 -11.83 4.32 4.87
CA PRO A 9 -12.71 4.76 3.76
C PRO A 9 -13.60 5.95 4.05
N ARG A 10 -13.81 6.27 5.34
CA ARG A 10 -14.69 7.35 5.79
C ARG A 10 -13.97 8.69 5.85
N ASP A 11 -12.67 8.69 6.14
CA ASP A 11 -11.88 9.89 6.42
C ASP A 11 -10.94 10.25 5.26
N ASP A 12 -10.49 9.25 4.50
CA ASP A 12 -9.41 9.43 3.54
C ASP A 12 -9.88 9.38 2.08
N SER A 13 -9.84 10.55 1.42
CA SER A 13 -10.14 10.68 -0.02
C SER A 13 -9.15 9.93 -0.90
N VAL A 14 -7.96 9.58 -0.39
CA VAL A 14 -6.91 8.83 -1.11
C VAL A 14 -7.42 7.49 -1.63
N LEU A 15 -8.36 6.86 -0.92
CA LEU A 15 -8.96 5.57 -1.28
C LEU A 15 -9.92 5.66 -2.47
N ARG A 16 -10.36 6.86 -2.82
CA ARG A 16 -11.27 7.13 -3.96
C ARG A 16 -10.53 7.67 -5.18
N GLN A 17 -9.25 8.00 -5.04
CA GLN A 17 -8.44 8.51 -6.13
C GLN A 17 -7.92 7.36 -7.00
N LYS A 18 -7.81 7.63 -8.30
CA LYS A 18 -7.23 6.66 -9.23
C LYS A 18 -5.74 6.51 -8.96
N ALA A 19 -5.31 5.28 -8.70
CA ALA A 19 -3.90 4.97 -8.52
C ALA A 19 -3.10 5.22 -9.81
N ARG A 20 -1.84 5.65 -9.67
CA ARG A 20 -0.95 5.84 -10.80
C ARG A 20 -0.26 4.52 -11.14
N ARG A 21 -0.17 4.21 -12.43
CA ARG A 21 0.63 3.07 -12.89
C ARG A 21 2.08 3.22 -12.46
N VAL A 22 2.67 2.11 -12.04
CA VAL A 22 4.08 2.04 -11.70
C VAL A 22 4.84 1.57 -12.94
N PRO A 23 5.58 2.45 -13.65
CA PRO A 23 6.23 2.10 -14.90
C PRO A 23 7.52 1.31 -14.69
N THR A 24 8.15 1.41 -13.52
CA THR A 24 9.43 0.77 -13.21
C THR A 24 9.47 0.43 -11.73
N ILE A 25 9.98 -0.76 -11.43
CA ILE A 25 10.23 -1.19 -10.05
C ILE A 25 11.66 -0.79 -9.72
N ASP A 26 11.80 0.31 -8.98
CA ASP A 26 13.08 0.74 -8.42
C ASP A 26 13.22 0.29 -6.95
N SER A 27 14.34 0.63 -6.33
CA SER A 27 14.59 0.31 -4.92
C SER A 27 13.62 0.99 -3.95
N SER A 28 12.97 2.10 -4.33
CA SER A 28 11.96 2.76 -3.51
C SER A 28 10.62 2.01 -3.54
N ILE A 29 10.24 1.49 -4.71
CA ILE A 29 9.07 0.61 -4.87
C ILE A 29 9.31 -0.71 -4.14
N GLN A 30 10.51 -1.28 -4.22
CA GLN A 30 10.83 -2.50 -3.48
C GLN A 30 10.63 -2.29 -1.96
N ARG A 31 11.13 -1.17 -1.41
CA ARG A 31 10.91 -0.81 0.00
C ARG A 31 9.44 -0.60 0.34
N LEU A 32 8.66 0.01 -0.56
CA LEU A 32 7.21 0.16 -0.40
C LEU A 32 6.51 -1.20 -0.31
N ILE A 33 6.89 -2.15 -1.17
CA ILE A 33 6.34 -3.51 -1.15
C ILE A 33 6.67 -4.19 0.18
N ASP A 34 7.92 -4.10 0.64
CA ASP A 34 8.33 -4.67 1.94
C ASP A 34 7.52 -4.07 3.10
N ASP A 35 7.34 -2.75 3.13
CA ASP A 35 6.52 -2.06 4.14
C ASP A 35 5.04 -2.51 4.08
N MET A 36 4.49 -2.71 2.88
CA MET A 36 3.11 -3.17 2.69
C MET A 36 2.93 -4.62 3.14
N VAL A 37 3.88 -5.50 2.83
CA VAL A 37 3.88 -6.90 3.29
C VAL A 37 3.90 -6.94 4.81
N GLU A 38 4.80 -6.18 5.44
CA GLU A 38 4.91 -6.10 6.90
C GLU A 38 3.61 -5.59 7.53
N THR A 39 3.04 -4.51 6.99
CA THR A 39 1.77 -3.94 7.47
C THR A 39 0.60 -4.93 7.33
N MET A 40 0.53 -5.67 6.21
CA MET A 40 -0.48 -6.69 5.98
C MET A 40 -0.36 -7.84 7.00
N GLN A 41 0.86 -8.28 7.30
CA GLN A 41 1.10 -9.33 8.29
C GLN A 41 0.67 -8.90 9.69
N GLN A 42 0.98 -7.66 10.08
CA GLN A 42 0.61 -7.11 11.39
C GLN A 42 -0.91 -6.98 11.56
N THR A 43 -1.59 -6.54 10.51
CA THR A 43 -3.06 -6.41 10.51
C THR A 43 -3.79 -7.74 10.29
N LYS A 44 -3.05 -8.86 10.18
CA LYS A 44 -3.57 -10.21 9.87
C LYS A 44 -4.45 -10.22 8.62
N GLY A 45 -4.17 -9.32 7.68
CA GLY A 45 -4.87 -9.20 6.41
C GLY A 45 -4.44 -10.28 5.40
N VAL A 46 -5.29 -10.54 4.42
CA VAL A 46 -5.00 -11.44 3.28
C VAL A 46 -4.46 -10.70 2.06
N GLY A 47 -4.68 -9.38 2.00
CA GLY A 47 -4.18 -8.51 0.94
C GLY A 47 -4.19 -7.04 1.37
N LEU A 48 -3.30 -6.25 0.77
CA LEU A 48 -3.17 -4.81 1.01
C LEU A 48 -2.88 -4.07 -0.31
N ALA A 49 -3.67 -3.05 -0.61
CA ALA A 49 -3.45 -2.17 -1.75
C ALA A 49 -2.64 -0.93 -1.32
N ALA A 50 -1.74 -0.44 -2.17
CA ALA A 50 -0.90 0.72 -1.85
C ALA A 50 -1.69 1.99 -1.46
N PRO A 51 -2.89 2.27 -2.02
CA PRO A 51 -3.69 3.43 -1.57
C PRO A 51 -4.12 3.32 -0.09
N GLN A 52 -4.27 2.10 0.43
CA GLN A 52 -4.61 1.87 1.84
C GLN A 52 -3.46 2.25 2.78
N SER A 53 -2.22 2.26 2.30
CA SER A 53 -1.05 2.75 3.04
C SER A 53 -0.64 4.18 2.66
N GLY A 54 -1.53 4.93 2.00
CA GLY A 54 -1.34 6.34 1.64
C GLY A 54 -0.58 6.56 0.34
N CYS A 55 -0.26 5.49 -0.41
CA CYS A 55 0.46 5.57 -1.67
C CYS A 55 -0.46 5.37 -2.87
N LEU A 56 -0.62 6.40 -3.71
CA LEU A 56 -1.42 6.34 -4.94
C LEU A 56 -0.68 5.63 -6.09
N SER A 57 -0.28 4.38 -5.84
CA SER A 57 0.38 3.50 -6.80
C SER A 57 -0.51 2.29 -7.11
N GLU A 58 -0.57 1.87 -8.36
CA GLU A 58 -1.34 0.71 -8.82
C GLU A 58 -0.60 -0.60 -8.45
N LEU A 59 -0.37 -0.79 -7.14
CA LEU A 59 0.31 -1.92 -6.54
C LEU A 59 -0.58 -2.58 -5.50
N TRP A 60 -0.54 -3.90 -5.49
CA TRP A 60 -1.28 -4.73 -4.57
C TRP A 60 -0.39 -5.90 -4.13
N CYS A 61 -0.45 -6.21 -2.84
CA CYS A 61 0.23 -7.35 -2.25
C CYS A 61 -0.80 -8.29 -1.64
N SER A 62 -0.59 -9.59 -1.82
CA SER A 62 -1.32 -10.66 -1.13
C SER A 62 -0.36 -11.64 -0.48
N ARG A 63 -0.91 -12.39 0.47
CA ARG A 63 -0.27 -13.60 0.99
C ARG A 63 -0.41 -14.76 0.01
#